data_AF-A0A242CHG9-F1
#
_entry.id   AF-A0A242CHG9-F1
#
_cell.length_a   1.000
_cell.length_b   1.000
_cell.length_c   1.000
_cell.angle_alpha   90.00
_cell.angle_beta   90.00
_cell.angle_gamma   90.00
#
_symmetry.space_group_name_H-M   'P 1'
#
loop_
_entity.id
_entity.type
_entity.pdbx_description
1 polymer ?
#
loop_
_entity_poly.entity_id
_entity_poly.type
_entity_poly.pdbx_seq_one_letter_code
_entity_poly.pdbx_strand_id
1 'polypeptide(L)'
;MPPELLSELIDEIEKNLKTTQTTDELAKKTGYSLYYFYRLFSSSMGMSLSAYTLNRKLKKALAEIASGETAVEVALAYGFNTYAGFYKAFVKEYGCSPKKYLTIYKNEKIETKKREMNYLHLTKKEIKHYLSHWSIDPTFEITEIPLSNGISTSEKVWKIGEDYYLYHTYDRSGELKNIAIAESLHTHGLPSALPVQTITGQPYIDNNSLIILKKGITGEPLSINEIMGRTNDDQITAYGTSIAKLHKAFLEVETQILCDPSDLFKLLTTWALPKVQQQVKQWSLKIPTDFFKNFLTKLSTLNNKLPIQIIHRDPNFSNILFCEQIVSGFVDFDLVEKNIRLFDPCYCATSILSGFETDNYPHWLPILALILKGYDQENPLTKEEKSAIFYVICGIQMICVAYFGDANHDDPNFKRLAKNNRAMLTFIVDNQKNIEQIFAK
;
A
#
# COMPACT_ATOMS: atom_id res chain seq x y z
N MET A 1 -4.78 15.74 7.94
CA MET A 1 -5.91 16.71 7.90
C MET A 1 -5.90 17.48 9.21
N PRO A 2 -6.22 18.79 9.25
CA PRO A 2 -6.36 19.51 10.52
C PRO A 2 -7.35 18.78 11.45
N PRO A 3 -7.07 18.64 12.75
CA PRO A 3 -7.90 17.83 13.64
C PRO A 3 -9.35 18.31 13.75
N GLU A 4 -9.58 19.62 13.70
CA GLU A 4 -10.92 20.23 13.76
C GLU A 4 -11.73 19.86 12.52
N LEU A 5 -11.13 19.96 11.33
CA LEU A 5 -11.75 19.59 10.06
C LEU A 5 -12.02 18.08 9.98
N LEU A 6 -11.12 17.26 10.53
CA LEU A 6 -11.33 15.82 10.62
C LEU A 6 -12.50 15.47 11.54
N SER A 7 -12.62 16.15 12.68
CA SER A 7 -13.74 15.95 13.61
C SER A 7 -15.08 16.31 12.96
N GLU A 8 -15.15 17.45 12.28
CA GLU A 8 -16.37 17.87 11.55
C GLU A 8 -16.76 16.86 10.46
N LEU A 9 -15.76 16.35 9.74
CA LEU A 9 -15.96 15.35 8.70
C LEU A 9 -16.45 14.02 9.26
N ILE A 10 -15.89 13.56 10.38
CA ILE A 10 -16.36 12.36 11.08
C ILE A 10 -17.80 12.55 11.51
N ASP A 11 -18.13 13.67 12.15
CA ASP A 11 -19.50 13.97 12.58
C ASP A 11 -20.49 13.97 11.41
N GLU A 12 -20.06 14.46 10.24
CA GLU A 12 -20.86 14.44 9.03
C GLU A 12 -21.07 13.02 8.50
N ILE A 13 -20.03 12.17 8.48
CA ILE A 13 -20.14 10.77 8.08
C ILE A 13 -21.09 10.03 9.05
N GLU A 14 -20.96 10.26 10.35
CA GLU A 14 -21.80 9.65 11.38
C GLU A 14 -23.28 10.01 11.24
N LYS A 15 -23.59 11.26 10.86
CA LYS A 15 -24.96 11.70 10.59
C LYS A 15 -25.55 11.08 9.33
N ASN A 16 -24.71 10.70 8.38
CA ASN A 16 -25.11 10.27 7.03
C ASN A 16 -24.91 8.75 6.77
N LEU A 17 -24.70 7.91 7.79
CA LEU A 17 -24.46 6.47 7.60
C LEU A 17 -25.61 5.72 6.89
N LYS A 18 -26.85 6.23 6.98
CA LYS A 18 -28.04 5.66 6.31
C LYS A 18 -28.35 6.28 4.95
N THR A 19 -27.62 7.31 4.53
CA THR A 19 -27.84 8.02 3.27
C THR A 19 -26.74 7.69 2.25
N THR A 20 -27.05 7.82 0.96
CA THR A 20 -26.07 7.68 -0.12
C THR A 20 -25.33 9.00 -0.32
N GLN A 21 -24.48 9.38 0.65
CA GLN A 21 -23.56 10.49 0.47
C GLN A 21 -22.36 10.03 -0.36
N THR A 22 -22.05 10.75 -1.43
CA THR A 22 -20.91 10.39 -2.27
C THR A 22 -19.61 10.96 -1.70
N THR A 23 -18.50 10.25 -1.91
CA THR A 23 -17.20 10.74 -1.44
C THR A 23 -16.81 12.08 -2.09
N ASP A 24 -17.28 12.33 -3.31
CA ASP A 24 -17.15 13.62 -4.00
C ASP A 24 -17.83 14.77 -3.25
N GLU A 25 -18.99 14.53 -2.62
CA GLU A 25 -19.68 15.52 -1.82
C GLU A 25 -18.92 15.84 -0.53
N LEU A 26 -18.37 14.83 0.13
CA LEU A 26 -17.54 15.00 1.33
C LEU A 26 -16.24 15.75 1.00
N ALA A 27 -15.59 15.43 -0.11
CA ALA A 27 -14.37 16.10 -0.55
C ALA A 27 -14.62 17.59 -0.87
N LYS A 28 -15.69 17.92 -1.60
CA LYS A 28 -16.04 19.31 -1.95
C LYS A 28 -16.21 20.21 -0.73
N LYS A 29 -16.77 19.69 0.37
CA LYS A 29 -16.95 20.44 1.62
C LYS A 29 -15.63 20.82 2.30
N THR A 30 -14.57 20.05 2.07
CA THR A 30 -13.24 20.30 2.65
C THR A 30 -12.37 21.25 1.82
N GLY A 31 -12.80 21.61 0.60
CA GLY A 31 -12.00 22.40 -0.34
C GLY A 31 -10.83 21.63 -0.98
N TYR A 32 -10.66 20.34 -0.67
CA TYR A 32 -9.62 19.50 -1.25
C TYR A 32 -10.10 18.78 -2.52
N SER A 33 -9.15 18.44 -3.41
CA SER A 33 -9.43 17.51 -4.49
C SER A 33 -9.78 16.14 -3.93
N LEU A 34 -10.65 15.38 -4.61
CA LEU A 34 -11.11 14.06 -4.16
C LEU A 34 -9.94 13.13 -3.78
N TYR A 35 -8.90 13.13 -4.62
CA TYR A 35 -7.71 12.34 -4.42
C TYR A 35 -6.92 12.75 -3.16
N TYR A 36 -6.71 14.05 -2.96
CA TYR A 36 -6.00 14.55 -1.79
C TYR A 36 -6.83 14.38 -0.52
N PHE A 37 -8.16 14.51 -0.62
CA PHE A 37 -9.10 14.21 0.45
C PHE A 37 -9.01 12.74 0.88
N TYR A 38 -9.01 11.78 -0.06
CA TYR A 38 -8.83 10.37 0.26
C TYR A 38 -7.51 10.12 0.99
N ARG A 39 -6.41 10.70 0.50
CA ARG A 39 -5.10 10.56 1.15
C ARG A 39 -5.09 11.21 2.52
N LEU A 40 -5.59 12.43 2.67
CA LEU A 40 -5.62 13.13 3.94
C LEU A 40 -6.51 12.41 4.96
N PHE A 41 -7.68 11.93 4.56
CA PHE A 41 -8.57 11.18 5.42
C PHE A 41 -7.89 9.87 5.84
N SER A 42 -7.41 9.09 4.88
CA SER A 42 -6.74 7.81 5.16
C SER A 42 -5.49 8.01 6.02
N SER A 43 -4.75 9.08 5.76
CA SER A 43 -3.59 9.51 6.55
C SER A 43 -3.95 10.08 7.92
N SER A 44 -5.21 10.43 8.21
CA SER A 44 -5.57 10.96 9.55
C SER A 44 -6.36 9.95 10.36
N MET A 45 -7.11 9.08 9.70
CA MET A 45 -7.91 8.02 10.30
C MET A 45 -7.20 6.68 10.30
N GLY A 46 -6.12 6.56 9.54
CA GLY A 46 -5.39 5.33 9.39
C GLY A 46 -6.19 4.24 8.67
N MET A 47 -7.25 4.59 7.94
CA MET A 47 -8.01 3.65 7.13
C MET A 47 -8.73 4.42 6.04
N SER A 48 -9.02 3.77 4.92
CA SER A 48 -9.76 4.42 3.85
C SER A 48 -11.12 4.90 4.34
N LEU A 49 -11.63 5.98 3.75
CA LEU A 49 -12.96 6.49 4.08
C LEU A 49 -14.05 5.43 3.88
N SER A 50 -13.91 4.59 2.85
CA SER A 50 -14.82 3.46 2.61
C SER A 50 -14.74 2.42 3.72
N ALA A 51 -13.53 2.06 4.17
CA ALA A 51 -13.34 1.12 5.29
C ALA A 51 -13.90 1.69 6.60
N TYR A 52 -13.59 2.95 6.93
CA TYR A 52 -14.16 3.63 8.09
C TYR A 52 -15.69 3.60 8.06
N THR A 53 -16.27 4.07 6.96
CA THR A 53 -17.73 4.14 6.80
C THR A 53 -18.36 2.77 6.90
N LEU A 54 -17.77 1.75 6.25
CA LEU A 54 -18.26 0.37 6.32
C LEU A 54 -18.23 -0.16 7.76
N ASN A 55 -17.11 0.01 8.48
CA ASN A 55 -16.99 -0.42 9.88
C ASN A 55 -18.08 0.23 10.75
N ARG A 56 -18.28 1.55 10.60
CA ARG A 56 -19.31 2.30 11.34
C ARG A 56 -20.73 1.85 11.00
N LYS A 57 -21.04 1.64 9.71
CA LYS A 57 -22.32 1.07 9.26
C LYS A 57 -22.57 -0.30 9.89
N LEU A 58 -21.57 -1.19 9.89
CA LEU A 58 -21.69 -2.52 10.47
C LEU A 58 -21.94 -2.47 11.99
N LYS A 59 -21.22 -1.62 12.75
CA LYS A 59 -21.40 -1.48 14.20
C LYS A 59 -22.77 -0.91 14.56
N LYS A 60 -23.19 0.14 13.87
CA LYS A 60 -24.48 0.79 14.14
C LYS A 60 -25.66 -0.09 13.74
N ALA A 61 -25.57 -0.76 12.60
CA ALA A 61 -26.55 -1.78 12.20
C ALA A 61 -26.64 -2.91 13.23
N LEU A 62 -25.51 -3.40 13.74
CA LEU A 62 -25.51 -4.43 14.77
C LEU A 62 -26.20 -3.97 16.05
N ALA A 63 -25.98 -2.72 16.48
CA ALA A 63 -26.61 -2.15 17.66
C ALA A 63 -28.14 -2.06 17.52
N GLU A 64 -28.64 -1.62 16.36
CA GLU A 64 -30.08 -1.55 16.07
C GLU A 64 -30.72 -2.96 16.04
N ILE A 65 -30.04 -3.93 15.42
CA ILE A 65 -30.45 -5.34 15.43
C ILE A 65 -30.50 -5.88 16.86
N ALA A 66 -29.51 -5.55 17.69
CA ALA A 66 -29.46 -5.98 19.08
C ALA A 66 -30.57 -5.35 19.93
N SER A 67 -31.03 -4.14 19.59
CA SER A 67 -32.18 -3.49 20.22
C SER A 67 -33.54 -4.03 19.75
N GLY A 68 -33.56 -4.99 18.83
CA GLY A 68 -34.78 -5.69 18.40
C GLY A 68 -35.32 -5.25 17.04
N GLU A 69 -34.61 -4.41 16.29
CA GLU A 69 -35.01 -4.05 14.93
C GLU A 69 -34.82 -5.21 13.94
N THR A 70 -35.63 -5.25 12.87
CA THR A 70 -35.59 -6.31 11.87
C THR A 70 -34.27 -6.27 11.11
N ALA A 71 -33.48 -7.35 11.20
CA ALA A 71 -32.14 -7.38 10.64
C ALA A 71 -32.06 -7.13 9.13
N VAL A 72 -33.09 -7.51 8.37
CA VAL A 72 -33.20 -7.21 6.95
C VAL A 72 -33.41 -5.72 6.71
N GLU A 73 -34.33 -5.09 7.44
CA GLU A 73 -34.65 -3.67 7.30
C GLU A 73 -33.45 -2.79 7.69
N VAL A 74 -32.78 -3.14 8.80
CA VAL A 74 -31.57 -2.44 9.25
C VAL A 74 -30.46 -2.56 8.20
N ALA A 75 -30.20 -3.75 7.64
CA ALA A 75 -29.19 -3.91 6.61
C ALA A 75 -29.48 -3.05 5.37
N LEU A 76 -30.74 -3.02 4.92
CA LEU A 76 -31.15 -2.15 3.81
C LEU A 76 -30.98 -0.66 4.15
N ALA A 77 -31.35 -0.25 5.37
CA ALA A 77 -31.24 1.14 5.83
C ALA A 77 -29.79 1.65 5.87
N TYR A 78 -28.81 0.77 6.11
CA TYR A 78 -27.39 1.12 6.06
C TYR A 78 -26.76 0.98 4.65
N GLY A 79 -27.57 0.72 3.62
CA GLY A 79 -27.16 0.71 2.22
C GLY A 79 -26.61 -0.63 1.73
N PHE A 80 -26.90 -1.74 2.41
CA PHE A 80 -26.63 -3.08 1.88
C PHE A 80 -27.80 -3.52 1.01
N ASN A 81 -27.54 -4.18 -0.13
CA ASN A 81 -28.61 -4.67 -1.01
C ASN A 81 -29.39 -5.85 -0.41
N THR A 82 -28.76 -6.62 0.47
CA THR A 82 -29.37 -7.78 1.15
C THR A 82 -28.75 -7.99 2.53
N TYR A 83 -29.48 -8.67 3.41
CA TYR A 83 -28.92 -9.12 4.69
C TYR A 83 -27.72 -10.07 4.52
N ALA A 84 -27.72 -10.90 3.46
CA ALA A 84 -26.58 -11.75 3.15
C ALA A 84 -25.31 -10.93 2.83
N GLY A 85 -25.46 -9.80 2.13
CA GLY A 85 -24.36 -8.86 1.89
C GLY A 85 -23.83 -8.24 3.18
N PHE A 86 -24.72 -7.78 4.07
CA PHE A 86 -24.35 -7.32 5.42
C PHE A 86 -23.62 -8.41 6.20
N TYR A 87 -24.16 -9.62 6.24
CA TYR A 87 -23.58 -10.75 6.97
C TYR A 87 -22.17 -11.08 6.48
N LYS A 88 -21.98 -11.15 5.16
CA LYS A 88 -20.66 -11.42 4.56
C LYS A 88 -19.65 -10.31 4.91
N ALA A 89 -20.06 -9.05 4.82
CA ALA A 89 -19.23 -7.91 5.21
C ALA A 89 -18.90 -7.94 6.72
N PHE A 90 -19.88 -8.28 7.56
CA PHE A 90 -19.71 -8.37 9.00
C PHE A 90 -18.74 -9.50 9.40
N VAL A 91 -18.89 -10.69 8.81
CA VAL A 91 -17.97 -11.81 9.07
C VAL A 91 -16.56 -11.48 8.57
N LYS A 92 -16.44 -10.80 7.42
CA LYS A 92 -15.14 -10.31 6.92
C LYS A 92 -14.47 -9.37 7.92
N GLU A 93 -15.23 -8.44 8.49
CA GLU A 93 -14.71 -7.41 9.40
C GLU A 93 -14.41 -7.96 10.81
N TYR A 94 -15.29 -8.81 11.34
CA TYR A 94 -15.27 -9.21 12.76
C TYR A 94 -14.90 -10.68 12.99
N GLY A 95 -14.67 -11.47 11.94
CA GLY A 95 -14.28 -12.88 12.01
C GLY A 95 -15.36 -13.82 12.59
N CYS A 96 -16.55 -13.31 12.89
CA CYS A 96 -17.64 -14.09 13.48
C CYS A 96 -19.01 -13.55 13.06
N SER A 97 -20.05 -14.34 13.30
CA SER A 97 -21.42 -13.92 13.00
C SER A 97 -21.88 -12.79 13.94
N PRO A 98 -22.79 -11.90 13.48
CA PRO A 98 -23.41 -10.86 14.32
C PRO A 98 -23.92 -11.39 15.67
N LYS A 99 -24.59 -12.55 15.67
CA LYS A 99 -25.11 -13.20 16.89
C LYS A 99 -24.00 -13.65 17.84
N LYS A 100 -22.91 -14.22 17.29
CA LYS A 100 -21.75 -14.63 18.09
C LYS A 100 -21.05 -13.40 18.68
N TYR A 101 -20.89 -12.34 17.89
CA TYR A 101 -20.34 -11.06 18.32
C TYR A 101 -21.13 -10.48 19.52
N LEU A 102 -22.46 -10.36 19.39
CA LEU A 102 -23.31 -9.88 20.49
C LEU A 102 -23.24 -10.74 21.75
N THR A 103 -22.98 -12.03 21.61
CA THR A 103 -22.83 -12.94 22.76
C THR A 103 -21.51 -12.72 23.48
N ILE A 104 -20.42 -12.46 22.75
CA ILE A 104 -19.08 -12.21 23.29
C ILE A 104 -19.04 -10.84 24.01
N TYR A 105 -19.68 -9.82 23.44
CA TYR A 105 -19.57 -8.43 23.90
C TYR A 105 -20.80 -7.93 24.69
N LYS A 106 -21.58 -8.84 25.28
CA LYS A 106 -22.89 -8.59 25.91
C LYS A 106 -22.91 -7.54 27.05
N ASN A 107 -21.75 -7.21 27.63
CA ASN A 107 -21.59 -6.27 28.74
C ASN A 107 -20.93 -4.93 28.36
N GLU A 108 -20.48 -4.77 27.12
CA GLU A 108 -20.01 -3.46 26.65
C GLU A 108 -21.23 -2.68 26.17
N LYS A 109 -21.55 -1.57 26.84
CA LYS A 109 -22.42 -0.57 26.21
C LYS A 109 -21.78 -0.26 24.86
N ILE A 110 -22.49 -0.51 23.76
CA ILE A 110 -22.13 -0.02 22.44
C ILE A 110 -22.32 1.50 22.51
N GLU A 111 -21.39 2.19 23.18
CA GLU A 111 -21.56 3.57 23.61
C GLU A 111 -21.21 4.50 22.44
N THR A 112 -22.17 5.33 22.07
CA THR A 112 -22.16 6.26 20.94
C THR A 112 -21.55 7.61 21.28
N LYS A 113 -20.66 7.71 22.29
CA LYS A 113 -20.15 9.02 22.75
C LYS A 113 -18.71 9.30 22.31
N LYS A 114 -18.57 10.42 21.60
CA LYS A 114 -17.43 11.36 21.59
C LYS A 114 -16.25 10.96 22.48
N ARG A 115 -15.23 10.35 21.89
CA ARG A 115 -13.84 10.53 22.31
C ARG A 115 -13.13 11.26 21.18
N GLU A 116 -12.97 12.56 21.32
CA GLU A 116 -12.19 13.38 20.42
C GLU A 116 -10.70 12.99 20.60
N MET A 117 -10.02 12.68 19.49
CA MET A 117 -8.55 12.64 19.31
C MET A 117 -7.67 11.88 20.34
N ASN A 118 -7.59 10.54 20.25
CA ASN A 118 -6.38 9.70 20.52
C ASN A 118 -6.76 8.21 20.65
N TYR A 119 -7.14 7.55 19.55
CA TYR A 119 -7.62 6.16 19.62
C TYR A 119 -6.50 5.10 19.65
N LEU A 120 -5.27 5.42 19.23
CA LEU A 120 -4.18 4.43 19.15
C LEU A 120 -3.05 4.65 20.17
N HIS A 121 -3.09 5.73 20.96
CA HIS A 121 -2.02 6.01 21.93
C HIS A 121 -2.15 5.11 23.16
N LEU A 122 -1.15 4.26 23.36
CA LEU A 122 -0.95 3.50 24.59
C LEU A 122 0.05 4.24 25.49
N THR A 123 -0.24 4.31 26.78
CA THR A 123 0.74 4.75 27.78
C THR A 123 1.86 3.73 27.92
N LYS A 124 3.05 4.14 28.38
CA LYS A 124 4.16 3.21 28.68
C LYS A 124 3.74 2.08 29.64
N LYS A 125 2.79 2.34 30.55
CA LYS A 125 2.25 1.34 31.48
C LYS A 125 1.38 0.30 30.76
N GLU A 126 0.51 0.74 29.86
CA GLU A 126 -0.32 -0.16 29.04
C GLU A 126 0.54 -0.99 28.08
N ILE A 127 1.55 -0.38 27.45
CA ILE A 127 2.52 -1.10 26.62
C ILE A 127 3.19 -2.21 27.42
N LYS A 128 3.75 -1.91 28.61
CA LYS A 128 4.35 -2.94 29.48
C LYS A 128 3.36 -4.03 29.88
N HIS A 129 2.10 -3.69 30.12
CA HIS A 129 1.06 -4.66 30.41
C HIS A 129 0.82 -5.60 29.21
N TYR A 130 0.69 -5.07 27.99
CA TYR A 130 0.58 -5.91 26.80
C TYR A 130 1.81 -6.78 26.61
N LEU A 131 3.02 -6.22 26.70
CA LEU A 131 4.28 -6.96 26.54
C LEU A 131 4.42 -8.14 27.50
N SER A 132 3.77 -8.12 28.67
CA SER A 132 3.75 -9.26 29.60
C SER A 132 3.09 -10.54 29.05
N HIS A 133 2.37 -10.45 27.93
CA HIS A 133 1.81 -11.60 27.23
C HIS A 133 2.84 -12.29 26.31
N TRP A 134 4.02 -11.70 26.10
CA TRP A 134 5.12 -12.27 25.32
C TRP A 134 6.31 -12.63 26.22
N SER A 135 7.07 -13.65 25.84
CA SER A 135 8.30 -14.05 26.54
C SER A 135 9.49 -13.18 26.11
N ILE A 136 9.46 -11.89 26.44
CA ILE A 136 10.54 -10.93 26.16
C ILE A 136 11.05 -10.28 27.45
N ASP A 137 12.22 -9.65 27.40
CA ASP A 137 12.80 -8.97 28.56
C ASP A 137 11.93 -7.77 29.00
N PRO A 138 11.39 -7.74 30.23
CA PRO A 138 10.54 -6.66 30.72
C PRO A 138 11.29 -5.33 30.93
N THR A 139 12.62 -5.34 30.86
CA THR A 139 13.49 -4.17 31.01
C THR A 139 13.78 -3.47 29.69
N PHE A 140 13.39 -4.06 28.55
CA PHE A 140 13.58 -3.44 27.24
C PHE A 140 13.04 -2.02 27.18
N GLU A 141 13.84 -1.14 26.58
CA GLU A 141 13.47 0.25 26.37
C GLU A 141 12.30 0.34 25.39
N ILE A 142 11.38 1.26 25.67
CA ILE A 142 10.20 1.52 24.84
C ILE A 142 10.39 2.88 24.19
N THR A 143 10.64 2.86 22.89
CA THR A 143 10.84 4.06 22.08
C THR A 143 9.70 4.19 21.08
N GLU A 144 8.96 5.28 21.15
CA GLU A 144 7.97 5.59 20.11
C GLU A 144 8.72 5.96 18.84
N ILE A 145 8.43 5.26 17.75
CA ILE A 145 9.03 5.57 16.44
C ILE A 145 8.20 6.72 15.85
N PRO A 146 8.79 7.91 15.66
CA PRO A 146 8.10 8.99 14.97
C PRO A 146 7.88 8.53 13.52
N LEU A 147 6.61 8.54 13.10
CA LEU A 147 6.22 8.15 11.76
C LEU A 147 6.98 8.99 10.72
N SER A 148 7.79 8.33 9.89
CA SER A 148 8.46 8.97 8.76
C SER A 148 7.41 9.55 7.80
N ASN A 149 7.64 10.79 7.37
CA ASN A 149 6.86 11.56 6.37
C ASN A 149 5.51 12.16 6.78
N GLY A 150 5.14 12.22 8.06
CA GLY A 150 3.94 12.96 8.48
C GLY A 150 2.62 12.40 7.93
N ILE A 151 2.65 11.15 7.48
CA ILE A 151 1.48 10.35 7.10
C ILE A 151 1.13 9.52 8.34
N SER A 152 0.03 9.83 9.01
CA SER A 152 -0.47 9.01 10.11
C SER A 152 -1.03 7.69 9.55
N THR A 153 -0.32 6.61 9.81
CA THR A 153 -0.73 5.24 9.46
C THR A 153 -1.85 4.75 10.39
N SER A 154 -2.58 3.71 9.96
CA SER A 154 -3.53 2.84 10.71
C SER A 154 -3.02 2.35 12.05
N GLU A 155 -1.72 2.44 12.23
CA GLU A 155 -0.95 1.66 13.18
C GLU A 155 -0.04 2.59 13.95
N LYS A 156 -0.07 2.48 15.27
CA LYS A 156 0.97 3.04 16.14
C LYS A 156 2.01 1.95 16.37
N VAL A 157 3.28 2.32 16.21
CA VAL A 157 4.42 1.41 16.32
C VAL A 157 5.38 1.90 17.40
N TRP A 158 5.80 1.00 18.29
CA TRP A 158 6.84 1.24 19.28
C TRP A 158 7.99 0.26 19.09
N LYS A 159 9.22 0.77 19.08
CA LYS A 159 10.42 -0.07 19.17
C LYS A 159 10.56 -0.56 20.62
N ILE A 160 10.76 -1.87 20.79
CA ILE A 160 10.93 -2.54 22.07
C ILE A 160 12.33 -3.18 22.09
N GLY A 161 13.25 -2.62 22.86
CA GLY A 161 14.66 -3.00 22.79
C GLY A 161 15.26 -2.70 21.41
N GLU A 162 16.09 -3.60 20.89
CA GLU A 162 16.71 -3.43 19.57
C GLU A 162 15.94 -4.09 18.43
N ASP A 163 15.32 -5.25 18.69
CA ASP A 163 14.86 -6.16 17.63
C ASP A 163 13.34 -6.24 17.49
N TYR A 164 12.55 -5.64 18.37
CA TYR A 164 11.11 -5.85 18.40
C TYR A 164 10.32 -4.59 18.13
N TYR A 165 9.16 -4.76 17.50
CA TYR A 165 8.25 -3.70 17.13
C TYR A 165 6.84 -4.09 17.57
N LEU A 166 6.24 -3.29 18.45
CA LEU A 166 4.87 -3.46 18.90
C LEU A 166 3.95 -2.61 18.03
N TYR A 167 3.01 -3.27 17.34
CA TYR A 167 2.00 -2.65 16.50
C TYR A 167 0.67 -2.62 17.24
N HIS A 168 -0.01 -1.48 17.20
CA HIS A 168 -1.39 -1.32 17.63
C HIS A 168 -2.21 -0.78 16.46
N THR A 169 -3.19 -1.55 15.99
CA THR A 169 -3.97 -1.24 14.78
C THR A 169 -5.45 -1.58 14.95
N TYR A 170 -6.30 -0.79 14.31
CA TYR A 170 -7.72 -1.11 14.12
C TYR A 170 -7.99 -1.76 12.76
N ASP A 171 -7.03 -1.73 11.82
CA ASP A 171 -7.16 -2.36 10.52
C ASP A 171 -6.88 -3.86 10.61
N ARG A 172 -7.87 -4.58 11.14
CA ARG A 172 -7.78 -6.03 11.32
C ARG A 172 -7.59 -6.75 9.98
N SER A 173 -8.27 -6.30 8.93
CA SER A 173 -8.18 -6.97 7.62
C SER A 173 -6.82 -6.75 6.96
N GLY A 174 -6.28 -5.53 7.04
CA GLY A 174 -4.94 -5.22 6.53
C GLY A 174 -3.85 -5.98 7.28
N GLU A 175 -3.93 -6.02 8.60
CA GLU A 175 -2.92 -6.68 9.41
C GLU A 175 -2.96 -8.21 9.30
N LEU A 176 -4.14 -8.83 9.26
CA LEU A 176 -4.24 -10.28 9.01
C LEU A 176 -3.72 -10.66 7.62
N LYS A 177 -3.91 -9.78 6.61
CA LYS A 177 -3.27 -9.93 5.31
C LYS A 177 -1.74 -9.88 5.45
N ASN A 178 -1.20 -8.89 6.17
CA ASN A 178 0.24 -8.74 6.37
C ASN A 178 0.86 -9.97 7.09
N ILE A 179 0.16 -10.53 8.07
CA ILE A 179 0.58 -11.77 8.76
C ILE A 179 0.63 -12.95 7.78
N ALA A 180 -0.43 -13.18 6.99
CA ALA A 180 -0.48 -14.26 6.01
C ALA A 180 0.64 -14.14 4.95
N ILE A 181 0.94 -12.91 4.51
CA ILE A 181 2.08 -12.64 3.62
C ILE A 181 3.38 -13.01 4.32
N ALA A 182 3.61 -12.53 5.54
CA ALA A 182 4.84 -12.79 6.29
C ALA A 182 5.07 -14.30 6.51
N GLU A 183 4.03 -15.05 6.83
CA GLU A 183 4.06 -16.52 6.97
C GLU A 183 4.48 -17.20 5.67
N SER A 184 3.89 -16.82 4.54
CA SER A 184 4.27 -17.37 3.22
C SER A 184 5.69 -17.01 2.82
N LEU A 185 6.15 -15.80 3.11
CA LEU A 185 7.55 -15.42 2.85
C LEU A 185 8.51 -16.32 3.63
N HIS A 186 8.21 -16.56 4.90
CA HIS A 186 9.02 -17.42 5.76
C HIS A 186 9.11 -18.85 5.23
N THR A 187 7.99 -19.44 4.77
CA THR A 187 7.99 -20.80 4.20
C THR A 187 8.81 -20.91 2.93
N HIS A 188 8.97 -19.82 2.18
CA HIS A 188 9.81 -19.74 0.97
C HIS A 188 11.27 -19.34 1.25
N GLY A 189 11.67 -19.28 2.52
CA GLY A 189 13.03 -18.91 2.91
C GLY A 189 13.36 -17.43 2.67
N LEU A 190 12.35 -16.57 2.49
CA LEU A 190 12.52 -15.12 2.53
C LEU A 190 12.33 -14.65 3.97
N PRO A 191 13.26 -13.88 4.55
CA PRO A 191 13.05 -13.35 5.88
C PRO A 191 11.89 -12.35 5.88
N SER A 192 11.06 -12.42 6.92
CA SER A 192 9.84 -11.63 7.06
C SER A 192 9.61 -11.28 8.53
N ALA A 193 8.85 -10.21 8.77
CA ALA A 193 8.50 -9.75 10.11
C ALA A 193 7.35 -10.60 10.70
N LEU A 194 7.64 -11.86 11.03
CA LEU A 194 6.66 -12.75 11.64
C LEU A 194 6.20 -12.23 13.02
N PRO A 195 4.92 -12.44 13.36
CA PRO A 195 4.44 -12.24 14.72
C PRO A 195 5.20 -13.13 15.72
N VAL A 196 5.68 -12.53 16.80
CA VAL A 196 6.15 -13.25 17.96
C VAL A 196 4.93 -13.85 18.65
N GLN A 197 4.95 -15.15 18.90
CA GLN A 197 3.86 -15.82 19.60
C GLN A 197 3.78 -15.37 21.06
N THR A 198 2.56 -15.15 21.56
CA THR A 198 2.32 -14.95 22.99
C THR A 198 2.69 -16.21 23.77
N ILE A 199 2.77 -16.10 25.11
CA ILE A 199 2.97 -17.23 26.03
C ILE A 199 1.87 -18.31 25.84
N THR A 200 0.68 -17.90 25.38
CA THR A 200 -0.44 -18.78 25.09
C THR A 200 -0.47 -19.31 23.65
N GLY A 201 0.55 -18.99 22.83
CA GLY A 201 0.68 -19.45 21.45
C GLY A 201 -0.26 -18.76 20.46
N GLN A 202 -0.67 -17.51 20.74
CA GLN A 202 -1.43 -16.69 19.80
C GLN A 202 -0.49 -15.69 19.09
N PRO A 203 -0.71 -15.40 17.80
CA PRO A 203 0.14 -14.45 17.06
C PRO A 203 -0.11 -12.98 17.45
N TYR A 204 -1.26 -12.67 18.06
CA TYR A 204 -1.64 -11.32 18.46
C TYR A 204 -2.64 -11.34 19.63
N ILE A 205 -2.86 -10.18 20.25
CA ILE A 205 -3.94 -9.94 21.19
C ILE A 205 -5.05 -9.17 20.48
N ASP A 206 -6.29 -9.58 20.70
CA ASP A 206 -7.45 -9.07 19.98
C ASP A 206 -8.54 -8.59 20.94
N ASN A 207 -8.56 -7.28 21.21
CA ASN A 207 -9.48 -6.64 22.14
C ASN A 207 -10.01 -5.34 21.53
N ASN A 208 -10.91 -5.44 20.54
CA ASN A 208 -11.43 -4.33 19.72
C ASN A 208 -10.40 -3.62 18.81
N SER A 209 -9.12 -3.92 19.00
CA SER A 209 -7.95 -3.54 18.21
C SER A 209 -6.97 -4.73 18.25
N LEU A 210 -6.09 -4.82 17.28
CA LEU A 210 -5.01 -5.79 17.30
C LEU A 210 -3.77 -5.19 17.93
N ILE A 211 -3.17 -5.95 18.85
CA ILE A 211 -1.82 -5.71 19.38
C ILE A 211 -0.93 -6.86 18.92
N ILE A 212 0.11 -6.55 18.16
CA ILE A 212 1.01 -7.54 17.56
C ILE A 212 2.45 -7.16 17.90
N LEU A 213 3.22 -8.12 18.40
CA LEU A 213 4.65 -7.96 18.53
C LEU A 213 5.31 -8.65 17.34
N LYS A 214 6.09 -7.91 16.53
CA LYS A 214 6.85 -8.48 15.41
C LYS A 214 8.34 -8.37 15.71
N LYS A 215 9.12 -9.34 15.24
CA LYS A 215 10.57 -9.19 15.20
C LYS A 215 10.94 -8.40 13.93
N GLY A 216 11.80 -7.41 14.09
CA GLY A 216 12.32 -6.61 12.97
C GLY A 216 13.08 -7.47 11.98
N ILE A 217 13.03 -7.05 10.72
CA ILE A 217 13.89 -7.60 9.67
C ILE A 217 15.24 -6.89 9.78
N THR A 218 16.33 -7.66 9.80
CA THR A 218 17.68 -7.10 9.85
C THR A 218 18.10 -6.58 8.48
N GLY A 219 18.91 -5.52 8.44
CA GLY A 219 19.46 -4.96 7.21
C GLY A 219 18.94 -3.55 6.92
N GLU A 220 19.58 -2.92 5.95
CA GLU A 220 19.34 -1.53 5.55
C GLU A 220 19.16 -1.48 4.03
N PRO A 221 18.37 -0.55 3.49
CA PRO A 221 18.31 -0.36 2.04
C PRO A 221 19.65 0.16 1.50
N LEU A 222 20.03 -0.24 0.29
CA LEU A 222 21.19 0.32 -0.38
C LEU A 222 20.97 1.81 -0.70
N SER A 223 22.00 2.63 -0.47
CA SER A 223 21.98 4.03 -0.87
C SER A 223 22.11 4.19 -2.40
N ILE A 224 21.63 5.31 -2.93
CA ILE A 224 21.76 5.64 -4.36
C ILE A 224 23.23 5.61 -4.83
N ASN A 225 24.15 6.07 -3.98
CA ASN A 225 25.58 6.07 -4.31
C ASN A 225 26.14 4.64 -4.43
N GLU A 226 25.73 3.74 -3.53
CA GLU A 226 26.10 2.32 -3.62
C GLU A 226 25.51 1.68 -4.87
N ILE A 227 24.24 1.96 -5.18
CA ILE A 227 23.58 1.42 -6.37
C ILE A 227 24.25 1.91 -7.67
N MET A 228 24.55 3.22 -7.76
CA MET A 228 25.20 3.81 -8.94
C MET A 228 26.62 3.26 -9.16
N GLY A 229 27.36 2.97 -8.08
CA GLY A 229 28.69 2.38 -8.16
C GLY A 229 28.71 0.93 -8.67
N ARG A 230 27.53 0.29 -8.84
CA ARG A 230 27.36 -1.17 -8.97
C ARG A 230 26.63 -1.58 -10.25
N THR A 231 27.03 -1.07 -11.40
CA THR A 231 26.34 -1.28 -12.69
C THR A 231 26.45 -2.70 -13.29
N ASN A 232 27.14 -3.64 -12.63
CA ASN A 232 27.32 -5.06 -13.02
C ASN A 232 27.34 -6.01 -11.80
N ASP A 233 26.73 -5.62 -10.68
CA ASP A 233 26.84 -6.30 -9.38
C ASP A 233 25.67 -7.27 -9.11
N ASP A 234 25.96 -8.39 -8.44
CA ASP A 234 24.98 -9.38 -7.98
C ASP A 234 23.92 -8.76 -7.06
N GLN A 235 24.26 -7.71 -6.29
CA GLN A 235 23.28 -7.01 -5.44
C GLN A 235 22.17 -6.31 -6.24
N ILE A 236 22.48 -5.78 -7.43
CA ILE A 236 21.45 -5.15 -8.27
C ILE A 236 20.54 -6.21 -8.89
N THR A 237 21.12 -7.33 -9.31
CA THR A 237 20.36 -8.50 -9.76
C THR A 237 19.47 -9.05 -8.64
N ALA A 238 19.94 -9.01 -7.38
CA ALA A 238 19.20 -9.49 -6.22
C ALA A 238 17.87 -8.77 -5.96
N TYR A 239 17.73 -7.49 -6.33
CA TYR A 239 16.41 -6.82 -6.33
C TYR A 239 15.40 -7.60 -7.18
N GLY A 240 15.77 -7.90 -8.43
CA GLY A 240 14.91 -8.62 -9.37
C GLY A 240 14.60 -10.04 -8.91
N THR A 241 15.64 -10.78 -8.53
CA THR A 241 15.53 -12.16 -8.01
C THR A 241 14.62 -12.23 -6.78
N SER A 242 14.74 -11.27 -5.86
CA SER A 242 13.94 -11.26 -4.63
C SER A 242 12.49 -10.88 -4.89
N ILE A 243 12.21 -9.93 -5.80
CA ILE A 243 10.84 -9.62 -6.24
C ILE A 243 10.22 -10.85 -6.90
N ALA A 244 10.98 -11.62 -7.68
CA ALA A 244 10.49 -12.87 -8.26
C ALA A 244 10.15 -13.93 -7.20
N LYS A 245 10.99 -14.09 -6.17
CA LYS A 245 10.71 -14.99 -5.03
C LYS A 245 9.49 -14.53 -4.23
N LEU A 246 9.35 -13.22 -4.00
CA LEU A 246 8.17 -12.62 -3.38
C LEU A 246 6.91 -12.96 -4.17
N HIS A 247 6.95 -12.85 -5.50
CA HIS A 247 5.85 -13.25 -6.36
C HIS A 247 5.50 -14.73 -6.28
N LYS A 248 6.48 -15.63 -6.12
CA LYS A 248 6.22 -17.06 -5.86
C LYS A 248 5.48 -17.23 -4.53
N ALA A 249 5.92 -16.55 -3.48
CA ALA A 249 5.25 -16.59 -2.18
C ALA A 249 3.80 -16.08 -2.22
N PHE A 250 3.53 -15.03 -3.02
CA PHE A 250 2.16 -14.54 -3.21
C PHE A 250 1.22 -15.54 -3.89
N LEU A 251 1.73 -16.42 -4.77
CA LEU A 251 0.90 -17.44 -5.42
C LEU A 251 0.34 -18.46 -4.41
N GLU A 252 1.09 -18.84 -3.38
CA GLU A 252 0.62 -19.80 -2.36
C GLU A 252 -0.51 -19.24 -1.48
N VAL A 253 -0.51 -17.93 -1.26
CA VAL A 253 -1.53 -17.24 -0.43
C VAL A 253 -2.61 -16.56 -1.26
N GLU A 254 -2.61 -16.71 -2.58
CA GLU A 254 -3.57 -16.02 -3.46
C GLU A 254 -5.03 -16.36 -3.15
N THR A 255 -5.28 -17.58 -2.67
CA THR A 255 -6.63 -18.03 -2.25
C THR A 255 -7.03 -17.54 -0.86
N GLN A 256 -6.05 -17.15 -0.04
CA GLN A 256 -6.22 -16.72 1.35
C GLN A 256 -6.32 -15.20 1.46
N ILE A 257 -5.68 -14.48 0.53
CA ILE A 257 -5.62 -13.02 0.52
C ILE A 257 -6.60 -12.46 -0.52
N LEU A 258 -7.56 -11.69 -0.02
CA LEU A 258 -8.52 -10.97 -0.85
C LEU A 258 -7.93 -9.61 -1.27
N CYS A 259 -7.25 -9.59 -2.41
CA CYS A 259 -6.77 -8.37 -3.05
C CYS A 259 -7.78 -7.85 -4.07
N ASP A 260 -8.13 -6.57 -3.99
CA ASP A 260 -8.97 -5.94 -5.01
C ASP A 260 -8.21 -5.87 -6.34
N PRO A 261 -8.83 -6.28 -7.47
CA PRO A 261 -8.20 -6.16 -8.77
C PRO A 261 -8.13 -4.70 -9.19
N SER A 262 -6.95 -4.28 -9.64
CA SER A 262 -6.68 -2.93 -10.10
C SER A 262 -6.44 -2.95 -11.60
N ASP A 263 -7.26 -2.23 -12.35
CA ASP A 263 -7.11 -2.12 -13.81
C ASP A 263 -6.16 -0.97 -14.13
N LEU A 264 -4.88 -1.30 -14.31
CA LEU A 264 -3.83 -0.35 -14.66
C LEU A 264 -4.14 0.39 -15.96
N PHE A 265 -4.71 -0.29 -16.96
CA PHE A 265 -5.07 0.32 -18.23
C PHE A 265 -6.18 1.36 -18.06
N LYS A 266 -7.22 1.02 -17.28
CA LYS A 266 -8.27 1.97 -16.93
C LYS A 266 -7.72 3.16 -16.14
N LEU A 267 -6.87 2.93 -15.14
CA LEU A 267 -6.23 4.00 -14.36
C LEU A 267 -5.45 4.98 -15.26
N LEU A 268 -4.67 4.44 -16.19
CA LEU A 268 -3.90 5.22 -17.14
C LEU A 268 -4.78 6.03 -18.10
N THR A 269 -5.78 5.37 -18.70
CA THR A 269 -6.62 5.98 -19.74
C THR A 269 -7.61 7.01 -19.21
N THR A 270 -8.18 6.76 -18.02
CA THR A 270 -9.22 7.62 -17.45
C THR A 270 -8.66 8.81 -16.67
N TRP A 271 -7.46 8.69 -16.10
CA TRP A 271 -6.89 9.72 -15.23
C TRP A 271 -5.49 10.17 -15.65
N ALA A 272 -4.49 9.28 -15.68
CA ALA A 272 -3.10 9.71 -15.80
C ALA A 272 -2.78 10.35 -17.16
N LEU A 273 -3.22 9.73 -18.26
CA LEU A 273 -2.91 10.19 -19.62
C LEU A 273 -3.43 11.61 -19.92
N PRO A 274 -4.73 11.94 -19.68
CA PRO A 274 -5.23 13.31 -19.86
C PRO A 274 -4.40 14.36 -19.10
N LYS A 275 -4.01 14.05 -17.86
CA LYS A 275 -3.21 14.94 -17.00
C LYS A 275 -1.79 15.12 -17.50
N VAL A 276 -1.15 14.04 -17.92
CA VAL A 276 0.21 14.10 -18.48
C VAL A 276 0.21 14.88 -19.79
N GLN A 277 -0.77 14.67 -20.68
CA GLN A 277 -0.90 15.44 -21.93
C GLN A 277 -1.07 16.94 -21.68
N GLN A 278 -1.83 17.32 -20.65
CA GLN A 278 -1.94 18.71 -20.21
C GLN A 278 -0.58 19.26 -19.75
N GLN A 279 0.14 18.52 -18.90
CA GLN A 279 1.45 18.92 -18.39
C GLN A 279 2.52 19.00 -19.49
N VAL A 280 2.50 18.11 -20.50
CA VAL A 280 3.42 18.17 -21.65
C VAL A 280 3.29 19.51 -22.37
N LYS A 281 2.06 19.96 -22.62
CA LYS A 281 1.79 21.26 -23.24
C LYS A 281 2.19 22.41 -22.32
N GLN A 282 1.78 22.36 -21.05
CA GLN A 282 2.04 23.41 -20.06
C GLN A 282 3.54 23.66 -19.85
N TRP A 283 4.34 22.60 -19.81
CA TRP A 283 5.77 22.67 -19.49
C TRP A 283 6.67 22.48 -20.71
N SER A 284 6.11 22.45 -21.91
CA SER A 284 6.84 22.26 -23.18
C SER A 284 7.80 21.05 -23.13
N LEU A 285 7.32 19.92 -22.60
CA LEU A 285 8.13 18.71 -22.49
C LEU A 285 8.46 18.15 -23.88
N LYS A 286 9.69 17.69 -24.08
CA LYS A 286 10.18 17.13 -25.35
C LYS A 286 9.69 15.68 -25.55
N ILE A 287 8.38 15.47 -25.57
CA ILE A 287 7.77 14.17 -25.85
C ILE A 287 7.28 14.15 -27.31
N PRO A 288 7.61 13.13 -28.12
CA PRO A 288 7.14 13.03 -29.50
C PRO A 288 5.61 13.09 -29.60
N THR A 289 5.09 13.78 -30.61
CA THR A 289 3.63 13.98 -30.78
C THR A 289 2.85 12.68 -30.92
N ASP A 290 3.45 11.66 -31.56
CA ASP A 290 2.82 10.36 -31.76
C ASP A 290 2.98 9.39 -30.57
N PHE A 291 3.76 9.77 -29.53
CA PHE A 291 4.06 8.91 -28.39
C PHE A 291 2.79 8.37 -27.72
N PHE A 292 1.86 9.24 -27.35
CA PHE A 292 0.65 8.82 -26.62
C PHE A 292 -0.26 7.91 -27.45
N LYS A 293 -0.35 8.16 -28.76
CA LYS A 293 -1.12 7.32 -29.69
C LYS A 293 -0.50 5.92 -29.81
N ASN A 294 0.82 5.88 -29.97
CA ASN A 294 1.58 4.62 -30.05
C ASN A 294 1.52 3.85 -28.74
N PHE A 295 1.67 4.54 -27.61
CA PHE A 295 1.53 3.99 -26.26
C PHE A 295 0.17 3.31 -26.07
N LEU A 296 -0.92 4.02 -26.38
CA LEU A 296 -2.28 3.48 -26.25
C LEU A 296 -2.52 2.26 -27.13
N THR A 297 -2.04 2.29 -28.37
CA THR A 297 -2.20 1.20 -29.34
C THR A 297 -1.44 -0.06 -28.90
N LYS A 298 -0.23 0.12 -28.38
CA LYS A 298 0.60 -0.99 -27.92
C LYS A 298 0.09 -1.57 -26.61
N LEU A 299 -0.24 -0.72 -25.65
CA LEU A 299 -0.77 -1.17 -24.37
C LEU A 299 -2.12 -1.87 -24.52
N SER A 300 -3.03 -1.39 -25.39
CA SER A 300 -4.31 -2.07 -25.65
C SER A 300 -4.14 -3.46 -26.27
N THR A 301 -3.14 -3.63 -27.15
CA THR A 301 -2.81 -4.92 -27.77
C THR A 301 -2.23 -5.92 -26.76
N LEU A 302 -1.53 -5.41 -25.73
CA LEU A 302 -0.85 -6.22 -24.72
C LEU A 302 -1.70 -6.48 -23.48
N ASN A 303 -2.68 -5.62 -23.15
CA ASN A 303 -3.38 -5.61 -21.86
C ASN A 303 -3.90 -6.98 -21.42
N ASN A 304 -4.50 -7.74 -22.34
CA ASN A 304 -5.10 -9.05 -22.04
C ASN A 304 -4.11 -10.22 -22.17
N LYS A 305 -2.85 -9.95 -22.49
CA LYS A 305 -1.79 -10.95 -22.67
C LYS A 305 -0.77 -10.95 -21.53
N LEU A 306 -0.79 -9.93 -20.67
CA LEU A 306 0.13 -9.82 -19.54
C LEU A 306 -0.40 -10.63 -18.34
N PRO A 307 0.41 -11.51 -17.73
CA PRO A 307 0.00 -12.24 -16.54
C PRO A 307 -0.36 -11.31 -15.38
N ILE A 308 -1.55 -11.52 -14.81
CA ILE A 308 -2.05 -10.83 -13.62
C ILE A 308 -1.90 -11.75 -12.41
N GLN A 309 -1.40 -11.22 -11.30
CA GLN A 309 -1.25 -11.91 -10.03
C GLN A 309 -1.21 -10.87 -8.90
N ILE A 310 -1.06 -11.32 -7.66
CA ILE A 310 -0.76 -10.41 -6.55
C ILE A 310 0.66 -9.84 -6.70
N ILE A 311 0.77 -8.52 -6.56
CA ILE A 311 2.02 -7.76 -6.60
C ILE A 311 2.16 -6.90 -5.34
N HIS A 312 3.38 -6.51 -5.00
CA HIS A 312 3.69 -5.61 -3.89
C HIS A 312 3.23 -4.17 -4.16
N ARG A 313 3.24 -3.75 -5.43
CA ARG A 313 2.82 -2.42 -5.92
C ARG A 313 3.70 -1.24 -5.51
N ASP A 314 4.46 -1.35 -4.44
CA ASP A 314 5.47 -0.37 -4.01
C ASP A 314 6.79 -1.03 -3.57
N PRO A 315 7.43 -1.88 -4.39
CA PRO A 315 8.77 -2.40 -4.13
C PRO A 315 9.83 -1.31 -4.38
N ASN A 316 9.66 -0.15 -3.73
CA ASN A 316 10.62 0.93 -3.75
C ASN A 316 11.97 0.40 -3.25
N PHE A 317 13.08 0.84 -3.83
CA PHE A 317 14.41 0.37 -3.41
C PHE A 317 14.70 0.63 -1.93
N SER A 318 14.07 1.66 -1.33
CA SER A 318 14.14 1.97 0.11
C SER A 318 13.34 1.01 0.99
N ASN A 319 12.40 0.26 0.40
CA ASN A 319 11.58 -0.75 1.08
C ASN A 319 12.18 -2.17 0.97
N ILE A 320 13.36 -2.31 0.39
CA ILE A 320 14.02 -3.61 0.19
C ILE A 320 15.33 -3.56 0.95
N LEU A 321 15.42 -4.37 2.01
CA LEU A 321 16.52 -4.37 2.94
C LEU A 321 17.62 -5.33 2.47
N PHE A 322 18.86 -4.95 2.71
CA PHE A 322 20.04 -5.76 2.48
C PHE A 322 20.77 -6.01 3.79
N CYS A 323 21.17 -7.27 3.99
CA CYS A 323 22.15 -7.64 4.99
C CYS A 323 23.34 -8.23 4.25
N GLU A 324 24.50 -7.60 4.40
CA GLU A 324 25.68 -7.89 3.58
C GLU A 324 25.39 -7.75 2.07
N GLN A 325 25.41 -8.86 1.31
CA GLN A 325 25.20 -8.87 -0.14
C GLN A 325 23.85 -9.46 -0.57
N ILE A 326 23.00 -9.84 0.37
CA ILE A 326 21.73 -10.49 0.08
C ILE A 326 20.55 -9.62 0.52
N VAL A 327 19.46 -9.68 -0.23
CA VAL A 327 18.19 -9.10 0.19
C VAL A 327 17.72 -9.85 1.43
N SER A 328 17.60 -9.12 2.53
CA SER A 328 17.18 -9.64 3.83
C SER A 328 15.69 -9.49 4.07
N GLY A 329 14.97 -8.69 3.28
CA GLY A 329 13.51 -8.68 3.31
C GLY A 329 12.87 -7.47 2.63
N PHE A 330 11.55 -7.44 2.68
CA PHE A 330 10.70 -6.37 2.16
C PHE A 330 9.94 -5.74 3.32
N VAL A 331 9.76 -4.42 3.26
CA VAL A 331 8.90 -3.67 4.16
C VAL A 331 7.73 -3.05 3.40
N ASP A 332 6.64 -2.74 4.12
CA ASP A 332 5.44 -2.07 3.61
C ASP A 332 4.61 -2.87 2.57
N PHE A 333 3.70 -3.72 3.06
CA PHE A 333 2.78 -4.50 2.22
C PHE A 333 1.40 -3.86 2.07
N ASP A 334 1.26 -2.58 2.40
CA ASP A 334 -0.06 -1.94 2.51
C ASP A 334 -0.74 -1.81 1.13
N LEU A 335 0.07 -1.60 0.08
CA LEU A 335 -0.40 -1.38 -1.30
C LEU A 335 -0.57 -2.66 -2.14
N VAL A 336 -0.39 -3.84 -1.53
CA VAL A 336 -0.54 -5.12 -2.23
C VAL A 336 -1.89 -5.24 -2.94
N GLU A 337 -1.87 -5.55 -4.24
CA GLU A 337 -3.05 -5.64 -5.10
C GLU A 337 -2.89 -6.73 -6.18
N LYS A 338 -3.97 -7.08 -6.91
CA LYS A 338 -3.86 -7.90 -8.12
C LYS A 338 -3.65 -7.01 -9.35
N ASN A 339 -2.51 -7.19 -10.02
CA ASN A 339 -2.17 -6.47 -11.25
C ASN A 339 -1.15 -7.24 -12.12
N ILE A 340 -0.72 -6.65 -13.24
CA ILE A 340 0.33 -7.20 -14.09
C ILE A 340 1.62 -7.41 -13.29
N ARG A 341 2.16 -8.64 -13.30
CA ARG A 341 3.36 -8.96 -12.49
C ARG A 341 4.61 -8.18 -12.88
N LEU A 342 4.66 -7.72 -14.13
CA LEU A 342 5.77 -6.92 -14.64
C LEU A 342 5.88 -5.55 -13.96
N PHE A 343 4.81 -5.09 -13.29
CA PHE A 343 4.78 -3.80 -12.60
C PHE A 343 5.90 -3.67 -11.57
N ASP A 344 6.04 -4.63 -10.65
CA ASP A 344 6.95 -4.55 -9.52
C ASP A 344 8.43 -4.39 -9.90
N PRO A 345 9.04 -5.22 -10.78
CA PRO A 345 10.44 -5.02 -11.17
C PRO A 345 10.64 -3.71 -11.95
N CYS A 346 9.64 -3.27 -12.74
CA CYS A 346 9.70 -1.98 -13.44
C CYS A 346 9.61 -0.81 -12.46
N TYR A 347 8.76 -0.93 -11.43
CA TYR A 347 8.57 0.08 -10.41
C TYR A 347 9.81 0.21 -9.52
N CYS A 348 10.39 -0.92 -9.09
CA CYS A 348 11.64 -0.94 -8.33
C CYS A 348 12.74 -0.19 -9.09
N ALA A 349 12.98 -0.52 -10.35
CA ALA A 349 13.95 0.20 -11.17
C ALA A 349 13.60 1.70 -11.30
N THR A 350 12.34 2.05 -11.55
CA THR A 350 11.92 3.46 -11.69
C THR A 350 12.09 4.24 -10.37
N SER A 351 11.92 3.59 -9.22
CA SER A 351 12.15 4.18 -7.90
C SER A 351 13.62 4.54 -7.68
N ILE A 352 14.55 3.71 -8.17
CA ILE A 352 16.00 4.01 -8.15
C ILE A 352 16.29 5.25 -9.01
N LEU A 353 15.73 5.33 -10.22
CA LEU A 353 15.88 6.50 -11.09
C LEU A 353 15.41 7.79 -10.40
N SER A 354 14.35 7.71 -9.58
CA SER A 354 13.83 8.88 -8.85
C SER A 354 14.81 9.46 -7.83
N GLY A 355 15.77 8.66 -7.37
CA GLY A 355 16.86 9.10 -6.49
C GLY A 355 18.06 9.70 -7.24
N PHE A 356 18.09 9.64 -8.57
CA PHE A 356 19.22 10.15 -9.36
C PHE A 356 19.07 11.64 -9.67
N GLU A 357 20.21 12.31 -9.75
CA GLU A 357 20.30 13.60 -10.45
C GLU A 357 20.28 13.38 -11.97
N THR A 358 19.81 14.38 -12.73
CA THR A 358 19.59 14.24 -14.18
C THR A 358 20.84 13.83 -14.95
N ASP A 359 22.02 14.30 -14.52
CA ASP A 359 23.30 13.99 -15.16
C ASP A 359 23.69 12.50 -14.97
N ASN A 360 23.10 11.84 -13.98
CA ASN A 360 23.36 10.45 -13.64
C ASN A 360 22.35 9.47 -14.23
N TYR A 361 21.27 9.95 -14.87
CA TYR A 361 20.27 9.10 -15.52
C TYR A 361 20.84 8.02 -16.46
N PRO A 362 21.93 8.24 -17.23
CA PRO A 362 22.50 7.18 -18.06
C PRO A 362 22.90 5.90 -17.32
N HIS A 363 23.23 5.97 -16.03
CA HIS A 363 23.56 4.79 -15.20
C HIS A 363 22.36 3.88 -14.93
N TRP A 364 21.14 4.37 -15.16
CA TRP A 364 19.93 3.64 -14.85
C TRP A 364 19.65 2.48 -15.81
N LEU A 365 20.03 2.58 -17.09
CA LEU A 365 19.75 1.53 -18.08
C LEU A 365 20.43 0.18 -17.73
N PRO A 366 21.72 0.14 -17.36
CA PRO A 366 22.35 -1.08 -16.83
C PRO A 366 21.63 -1.64 -15.60
N ILE A 367 21.24 -0.78 -14.65
CA ILE A 367 20.53 -1.17 -13.43
C ILE A 367 19.18 -1.81 -13.76
N LEU A 368 18.38 -1.16 -14.61
CA LEU A 368 17.12 -1.70 -15.11
C LEU A 368 17.32 -3.08 -15.74
N ALA A 369 18.36 -3.24 -16.58
CA ALA A 369 18.65 -4.52 -17.23
C ALA A 369 19.00 -5.62 -16.22
N LEU A 370 19.80 -5.33 -15.18
CA LEU A 370 20.16 -6.31 -14.15
C LEU A 370 18.96 -6.73 -13.31
N ILE A 371 18.11 -5.80 -12.88
CA ILE A 371 16.88 -6.09 -12.13
C ILE A 371 15.96 -6.97 -12.97
N LEU A 372 15.72 -6.60 -14.24
CA LEU A 372 14.84 -7.39 -15.11
C LEU A 372 15.41 -8.78 -15.41
N LYS A 373 16.73 -8.91 -15.59
CA LYS A 373 17.40 -10.21 -15.79
C LYS A 373 17.32 -11.08 -14.55
N GLY A 374 17.55 -10.53 -13.36
CA GLY A 374 17.41 -11.27 -12.10
C GLY A 374 15.98 -11.78 -11.87
N TYR A 375 15.00 -10.97 -12.24
CA TYR A 375 13.59 -11.37 -12.21
C TYR A 375 13.29 -12.46 -13.26
N ASP A 376 13.74 -12.30 -14.51
CA ASP A 376 13.54 -13.25 -15.63
C ASP A 376 14.19 -14.62 -15.36
N GLN A 377 15.33 -14.66 -14.66
CA GLN A 377 16.00 -15.90 -14.27
C GLN A 377 15.16 -16.74 -13.30
N GLU A 378 14.50 -16.10 -12.33
CA GLU A 378 13.69 -16.78 -11.32
C GLU A 378 12.25 -17.06 -11.78
N ASN A 379 11.67 -16.10 -12.50
CA ASN A 379 10.30 -16.11 -13.00
C ASN A 379 10.28 -15.69 -14.49
N PRO A 380 10.56 -16.61 -15.43
CA PRO A 380 10.72 -16.30 -16.86
C PRO A 380 9.61 -15.41 -17.42
N LEU A 381 9.99 -14.30 -18.05
CA LEU A 381 9.12 -13.37 -18.73
C LEU A 381 8.76 -13.90 -20.13
N THR A 382 7.48 -13.81 -20.45
CA THR A 382 6.96 -14.10 -21.79
C THR A 382 7.48 -13.08 -22.82
N LYS A 383 7.33 -13.40 -24.11
CA LYS A 383 7.69 -12.47 -25.20
C LYS A 383 6.87 -11.19 -25.11
N GLU A 384 5.59 -11.32 -24.77
CA GLU A 384 4.65 -10.24 -24.58
C GLU A 384 5.10 -9.33 -23.44
N GLU A 385 5.47 -9.88 -22.27
CA GLU A 385 6.02 -9.10 -21.15
C GLU A 385 7.31 -8.38 -21.53
N LYS A 386 8.25 -9.06 -22.18
CA LYS A 386 9.50 -8.43 -22.66
C LYS A 386 9.22 -7.26 -23.60
N SER A 387 8.23 -7.39 -24.49
CA SER A 387 7.80 -6.30 -25.36
C SER A 387 7.02 -5.18 -24.65
N ALA A 388 6.50 -5.45 -23.44
CA ALA A 388 5.70 -4.52 -22.66
C ALA A 388 6.52 -3.62 -21.72
N ILE A 389 7.77 -3.98 -21.41
CA ILE A 389 8.63 -3.31 -20.40
C ILE A 389 8.61 -1.79 -20.54
N PHE A 390 8.92 -1.26 -21.73
CA PHE A 390 8.93 0.18 -21.99
C PHE A 390 7.58 0.84 -21.66
N TYR A 391 6.47 0.20 -22.07
CA TYR A 391 5.12 0.72 -21.86
C TYR A 391 4.70 0.63 -20.39
N VAL A 392 5.11 -0.41 -19.66
CA VAL A 392 4.84 -0.53 -18.22
C VAL A 392 5.59 0.56 -17.44
N ILE A 393 6.88 0.76 -17.73
CA ILE A 393 7.69 1.85 -17.13
C ILE A 393 7.07 3.21 -17.44
N CYS A 394 6.71 3.48 -18.69
CA CYS A 394 6.02 4.72 -19.06
C CYS A 394 4.69 4.87 -18.31
N GLY A 395 3.92 3.80 -18.15
CA GLY A 395 2.67 3.80 -17.39
C GLY A 395 2.89 4.20 -15.93
N ILE A 396 3.83 3.54 -15.25
CA ILE A 396 4.25 3.90 -13.88
C ILE A 396 4.63 5.37 -13.80
N GLN A 397 5.50 5.83 -14.71
CA GLN A 397 6.00 7.19 -14.68
C GLN A 397 4.90 8.23 -14.96
N MET A 398 3.95 7.91 -15.84
CA MET A 398 2.79 8.78 -16.10
C MET A 398 1.86 8.88 -14.90
N ILE A 399 1.67 7.81 -14.14
CA ILE A 399 0.95 7.83 -12.86
C ILE A 399 1.65 8.77 -11.88
N CYS A 400 2.98 8.67 -11.74
CA CYS A 400 3.75 9.56 -10.88
C CYS A 400 3.66 11.04 -11.33
N VAL A 401 3.80 11.32 -12.63
CA VAL A 401 3.66 12.69 -13.17
C VAL A 401 2.26 13.26 -12.93
N ALA A 402 1.21 12.47 -13.15
CA ALA A 402 -0.17 12.89 -12.89
C ALA A 402 -0.38 13.19 -11.39
N TYR A 403 0.07 12.29 -10.53
CA TYR A 403 -0.03 12.41 -9.08
C TYR A 403 0.66 13.67 -8.53
N PHE A 404 1.94 13.88 -8.87
CA PHE A 404 2.69 15.04 -8.37
C PHE A 404 2.28 16.35 -9.05
N GLY A 405 1.70 16.28 -10.25
CA GLY A 405 1.16 17.46 -10.96
C GLY A 405 -0.20 17.93 -10.45
N ASP A 406 -1.04 17.02 -9.92
CA ASP A 406 -2.34 17.32 -9.31
C ASP A 406 -2.22 17.77 -7.83
N ALA A 407 -1.04 17.67 -7.22
CA ALA A 407 -0.81 18.09 -5.84
C ALA A 407 -0.93 19.62 -5.72
N ASN A 408 -2.07 20.09 -5.22
CA ASN A 408 -2.38 21.50 -5.07
C ASN A 408 -1.78 22.07 -3.78
N HIS A 409 -0.45 22.11 -3.67
CA HIS A 409 0.24 22.71 -2.53
C HIS A 409 1.39 23.60 -2.98
N ASP A 410 1.52 24.75 -2.31
CA ASP A 410 2.68 25.62 -2.43
C ASP A 410 3.97 25.01 -1.86
N ASP A 411 3.94 23.74 -1.45
CA ASP A 411 5.07 22.98 -0.94
C ASP A 411 6.19 22.86 -2.01
N PRO A 412 7.39 23.44 -1.74
CA PRO A 412 8.55 23.34 -2.60
C PRO A 412 8.97 21.90 -2.91
N ASN A 413 8.76 20.95 -1.99
CA ASN A 413 9.12 19.55 -2.19
C ASN A 413 8.24 18.89 -3.25
N PHE A 414 6.93 19.14 -3.23
CA PHE A 414 6.01 18.64 -4.25
C PHE A 414 6.31 19.25 -5.63
N LYS A 415 6.62 20.55 -5.69
CA LYS A 415 7.04 21.22 -6.94
C LYS A 415 8.32 20.59 -7.50
N ARG A 416 9.30 20.27 -6.65
CA ARG A 416 10.53 19.57 -7.03
C ARG A 416 10.25 18.16 -7.54
N LEU A 417 9.45 17.37 -6.81
CA LEU A 417 9.07 16.01 -7.22
C LEU A 417 8.33 16.01 -8.56
N ALA A 418 7.40 16.94 -8.78
CA ALA A 418 6.70 17.07 -10.05
C ALA A 418 7.65 17.38 -11.21
N LYS A 419 8.64 18.27 -11.00
CA LYS A 419 9.68 18.57 -11.98
C LYS A 419 10.54 17.34 -12.30
N ASN A 420 11.02 16.64 -11.28
CA ASN A 420 11.86 15.45 -11.45
C ASN A 420 11.10 14.36 -12.22
N ASN A 421 9.84 14.10 -11.88
CA ASN A 421 9.03 13.09 -12.56
C ASN A 421 8.79 13.41 -14.05
N ARG A 422 8.64 14.69 -14.41
CA ARG A 422 8.55 15.10 -15.83
C ARG A 422 9.88 14.88 -16.57
N ALA A 423 11.01 15.16 -15.91
CA ALA A 423 12.34 14.91 -16.48
C ALA A 423 12.60 13.41 -16.68
N MET A 424 12.24 12.58 -15.70
CA MET A 424 12.31 11.11 -15.81
C MET A 424 11.47 10.58 -16.97
N LEU A 425 10.22 11.05 -17.12
CA LEU A 425 9.36 10.64 -18.24
C LEU A 425 10.01 10.95 -19.59
N THR A 426 10.57 12.16 -19.72
CA THR A 426 11.26 12.57 -20.95
C THR A 426 12.46 11.65 -21.22
N PHE A 427 13.30 11.41 -20.20
CA PHE A 427 14.46 10.52 -20.32
C PHE A 427 14.08 9.08 -20.70
N ILE A 428 13.04 8.51 -20.08
CA ILE A 428 12.55 7.17 -20.39
C ILE A 428 12.09 7.09 -21.85
N VAL A 429 11.32 8.07 -22.31
CA VAL A 429 10.82 8.13 -23.70
C VAL A 429 11.97 8.24 -24.70
N ASP A 430 12.97 9.07 -24.42
CA ASP A 430 14.16 9.23 -25.28
C ASP A 430 15.00 7.94 -25.38
N ASN A 431 14.89 7.06 -24.37
CA ASN A 431 15.63 5.79 -24.30
C ASN A 431 14.81 4.55 -24.70
N GLN A 432 13.66 4.72 -25.37
CA GLN A 432 12.80 3.61 -25.80
C GLN A 432 13.58 2.45 -26.46
N LYS A 433 14.42 2.76 -27.46
CA LYS A 433 15.19 1.73 -28.19
C LYS A 433 16.14 0.95 -27.29
N ASN A 434 16.77 1.62 -26.32
CA ASN A 434 17.70 0.98 -25.39
C ASN A 434 16.95 0.04 -24.44
N ILE A 435 15.77 0.46 -23.96
CA ILE A 435 14.91 -0.34 -23.08
C ILE A 435 14.38 -1.57 -23.82
N GLU A 436 13.91 -1.41 -25.06
CA GLU A 436 13.41 -2.50 -25.90
C GLU A 436 14.51 -3.53 -26.26
N GLN A 437 15.79 -3.14 -26.21
CA GLN A 437 16.92 -4.00 -26.52
C GLN A 437 17.48 -4.80 -25.33
N ILE A 438 16.97 -4.60 -24.10
CA ILE A 438 17.49 -5.25 -22.88
C ILE A 438 17.55 -6.78 -23.01
N PHE A 439 16.53 -7.38 -23.65
CA PHE A 439 16.40 -8.83 -23.86
C PHE A 439 16.67 -9.25 -25.32
N ALA A 440 17.13 -8.34 -26.17
CA ALA A 440 17.41 -8.62 -27.58
C ALA A 440 18.87 -9.10 -27.82
N LYS A 441 19.69 -9.17 -26.76
CA LYS A 441 21.10 -9.56 -26.81
C LYS A 441 21.35 -10.87 -26.08
#